data_AF-A0A7X3NZP3-F1
#
_entry.id   AF-A0A7X3NZP3-F1
#
_cell.length_a   1.000
_cell.length_b   1.000
_cell.length_c   1.000
_cell.angle_alpha   90.00
_cell.angle_beta   90.00
_cell.angle_gamma   90.00
#
_symmetry.space_group_name_H-M   'P 1'
#
loop_
_entity.id
_entity.type
_entity.pdbx_description
1 polymer ?
#
loop_
_entity_poly.entity_id
_entity_poly.type
_entity_poly.pdbx_seq_one_letter_code
_entity_poly.pdbx_strand_id
1 'polypeptide(L)'
;MATWVIFRNILFGFTEYIAKIVPLSNWIGREDTGFFHGWTTFYWAWWIAWAPFIGTFIAHISKGRTVREFIIFVLLLPTLLCLINKIKWWQNGSVTILEGKIGFE
;
A
#
# COMPACT_ATOMS: atom_id res chain seq x y z
N MET A 1 -27.13 -0.67 10.85
CA MET A 1 -26.24 -1.42 11.76
C MET A 1 -24.81 -1.59 11.22
N ALA A 2 -24.61 -1.82 9.90
CA ALA A 2 -23.28 -2.02 9.31
C ALA A 2 -22.31 -0.82 9.46
N THR A 3 -22.77 0.41 9.26
CA THR A 3 -21.93 1.62 9.35
C THR A 3 -21.32 1.83 10.74
N TRP A 4 -22.06 1.45 11.79
CA TRP A 4 -21.59 1.54 13.17
C TRP A 4 -20.46 0.54 13.47
N VAL A 5 -20.55 -0.67 12.92
CA VAL A 5 -19.51 -1.70 13.06
C VAL A 5 -18.21 -1.27 12.37
N ILE A 6 -18.32 -0.64 11.19
CA ILE A 6 -17.16 -0.10 10.47
C ILE A 6 -16.47 0.98 11.29
N PHE A 7 -17.22 1.96 11.79
CA PHE A 7 -16.68 3.04 12.61
C PHE A 7 -15.97 2.51 13.86
N ARG A 8 -16.61 1.56 14.54
CA ARG A 8 -16.06 0.88 15.71
C ARG A 8 -14.76 0.13 15.39
N ASN A 9 -14.70 -0.61 14.29
CA ASN A 9 -13.50 -1.36 13.89
C ASN A 9 -12.33 -0.45 13.53
N ILE A 10 -12.60 0.70 12.89
CA ILE A 10 -11.57 1.71 12.58
C ILE A 10 -10.99 2.27 13.89
N LEU A 11 -11.86 2.66 14.83
CA LEU A 11 -11.45 3.19 16.14
C LEU A 11 -10.65 2.17 16.95
N PHE A 12 -11.09 0.91 17.01
CA PHE A 12 -10.35 -0.14 17.71
C PHE A 12 -9.03 -0.46 17.04
N GLY A 13 -8.99 -0.60 15.71
CA GLY A 13 -7.75 -0.86 14.97
C GLY A 13 -6.71 0.25 15.16
N PHE A 14 -7.16 1.51 15.17
CA PHE A 14 -6.29 2.66 15.44
C PHE A 14 -5.75 2.65 16.88
N THR A 15 -6.61 2.37 17.86
CA THR A 15 -6.23 2.30 19.28
C THR A 15 -5.22 1.17 19.53
N GLU A 16 -5.46 -0.01 18.96
CA GLU A 16 -4.55 -1.16 19.00
C GLU A 16 -3.21 -0.86 18.34
N TYR A 17 -3.22 -0.15 17.20
CA TYR A 17 -1.99 0.27 16.52
C TYR A 17 -1.14 1.17 17.40
N ILE A 18 -1.73 2.21 18.01
CA ILE A 18 -1.00 3.12 18.90
C ILE A 18 -0.46 2.38 20.12
N ALA A 19 -1.27 1.52 20.74
CA ALA A 19 -0.85 0.77 21.91
C ALA A 19 0.32 -0.18 21.61
N LYS A 20 0.34 -0.79 20.41
CA LYS A 20 1.32 -1.82 20.03
C LYS A 20 2.49 -1.27 19.21
N ILE A 21 2.51 0.00 18.82
CA ILE A 21 3.56 0.55 17.94
C ILE A 21 4.94 0.45 18.57
N VAL A 22 5.09 0.79 19.86
CA VAL A 22 6.38 0.79 20.56
C VAL A 22 6.93 -0.64 20.72
N PRO A 23 6.17 -1.62 21.26
CA PRO A 23 6.67 -2.99 21.38
C PRO A 23 6.89 -3.68 20.01
N LEU A 24 6.03 -3.42 19.01
CA LEU A 24 6.20 -3.98 17.66
C LEU A 24 7.33 -3.31 16.86
N SER A 25 7.79 -2.11 17.24
CA SER A 25 8.94 -1.45 16.62
C SER A 25 10.27 -1.91 17.22
N ASN A 26 10.26 -2.45 18.44
CA ASN A 26 11.47 -3.00 19.06
C ASN A 26 11.85 -4.33 18.38
N TRP A 27 13.13 -4.60 18.28
CA TRP A 27 13.71 -5.79 17.66
C TRP A 27 14.45 -6.67 18.68
N ILE A 28 14.71 -6.15 19.90
CA ILE A 28 15.51 -6.82 20.93
C ILE A 28 14.60 -7.57 21.90
N GLY A 29 14.90 -8.86 22.14
CA GLY A 29 14.23 -9.69 23.16
C GLY A 29 12.84 -10.20 22.76
N ARG A 30 12.61 -10.44 21.46
CA ARG A 30 11.31 -10.85 20.91
C ARG A 30 11.21 -12.35 20.70
N GLU A 31 10.10 -12.93 21.16
CA GLU A 31 9.77 -14.35 20.97
C GLU A 31 9.14 -14.61 19.58
N ASP A 32 8.60 -13.58 18.91
CA ASP A 32 7.88 -13.63 17.64
C ASP A 32 8.79 -13.50 16.40
N THR A 33 9.95 -14.15 16.42
CA THR A 33 10.98 -14.05 15.35
C THR A 33 10.47 -14.45 13.96
N GLY A 34 9.57 -15.46 13.88
CA GLY A 34 8.98 -15.90 12.61
C GLY A 34 8.10 -14.84 11.94
N PHE A 35 7.27 -14.13 12.71
CA PHE A 35 6.42 -13.05 12.19
C PHE A 35 7.27 -11.82 11.80
N PHE A 36 8.25 -11.47 12.62
CA PHE A 36 9.16 -10.34 12.37
C PHE A 36 9.98 -10.52 11.09
N HIS A 37 10.54 -11.72 10.85
CA HIS A 37 11.28 -11.99 9.61
C HIS A 37 10.37 -12.16 8.39
N GLY A 38 9.24 -12.86 8.51
CA GLY A 38 8.33 -13.12 7.39
C GLY A 38 7.60 -11.88 6.87
N TRP A 39 7.28 -10.94 7.75
CA TRP A 39 6.52 -9.74 7.37
C TRP A 39 7.33 -8.47 7.52
N THR A 40 7.72 -8.11 8.75
CA THR A 40 8.33 -6.81 9.03
C THR A 40 9.62 -6.62 8.24
N THR A 41 10.54 -7.58 8.31
CA THR A 41 11.84 -7.51 7.62
C THR A 41 11.66 -7.56 6.11
N PHE A 42 10.75 -8.41 5.62
CA PHE A 42 10.43 -8.50 4.19
C PHE A 42 9.90 -7.17 3.63
N TYR A 43 8.91 -6.56 4.29
CA TYR A 43 8.38 -5.26 3.85
C TYR A 43 9.44 -4.17 3.90
N TRP A 44 10.26 -4.11 4.95
CA TRP A 44 11.36 -3.14 5.02
C TRP A 44 12.39 -3.34 3.90
N ALA A 45 12.81 -4.58 3.65
CA ALA A 45 13.74 -4.90 2.57
C ALA A 45 13.15 -4.56 1.20
N TRP A 46 11.86 -4.85 0.99
CA TRP A 46 11.14 -4.48 -0.20
C TRP A 46 11.14 -2.95 -0.40
N TRP A 47 10.75 -2.17 0.60
CA TRP A 47 10.74 -0.71 0.49
C TRP A 47 12.12 -0.13 0.14
N ILE A 48 13.18 -0.65 0.75
CA ILE A 48 14.56 -0.23 0.47
C ILE A 48 14.96 -0.58 -0.96
N ALA A 49 14.63 -1.78 -1.44
CA ALA A 49 14.91 -2.20 -2.80
C ALA A 49 14.25 -1.29 -3.85
N TRP A 50 13.11 -0.66 -3.51
CA TRP A 50 12.37 0.24 -4.40
C TRP A 50 12.79 1.70 -4.29
N ALA A 51 13.49 2.08 -3.21
CA ALA A 51 13.98 3.42 -2.97
C ALA A 51 14.80 4.03 -4.13
N PRO A 52 15.77 3.32 -4.77
CA PRO A 52 16.53 3.92 -5.88
C PRO A 52 15.65 4.23 -7.09
N PHE A 53 14.70 3.35 -7.44
CA PHE A 53 13.79 3.59 -8.56
C PHE A 53 12.86 4.78 -8.31
N ILE A 54 12.24 4.82 -7.12
CA ILE A 54 11.31 5.89 -6.74
C ILE A 54 12.05 7.21 -6.57
N GLY A 55 13.22 7.21 -5.93
CA GLY A 55 14.03 8.40 -5.69
C GLY A 55 14.58 9.03 -6.97
N THR A 56 15.10 8.22 -7.90
CA THR A 56 15.55 8.72 -9.20
C THR A 56 14.38 9.26 -10.01
N PHE A 57 13.24 8.56 -10.08
CA PHE A 57 12.05 9.07 -10.78
C PHE A 57 11.58 10.42 -10.22
N ILE A 58 11.48 10.52 -8.89
CA ILE A 58 11.11 11.73 -8.15
C ILE A 58 12.06 12.90 -8.46
N ALA A 59 13.36 12.67 -8.46
CA ALA A 59 14.36 13.72 -8.72
C ALA A 59 14.21 14.34 -10.11
N HIS A 60 13.80 13.57 -11.11
CA HIS A 60 13.63 14.05 -12.49
C HIS A 60 12.35 14.88 -12.67
N ILE A 61 11.25 14.53 -11.99
CA ILE A 61 9.96 15.22 -12.13
C ILE A 61 9.78 16.43 -11.19
N SER A 62 10.64 16.57 -10.18
CA SER A 62 10.53 17.63 -9.14
C SER A 62 11.36 18.89 -9.42
N LYS A 63 12.03 18.98 -10.59
CA LYS A 63 12.84 20.13 -10.96
C LYS A 63 12.02 21.43 -10.96
N GLY A 64 12.34 22.35 -10.05
CA GLY A 64 11.71 23.68 -9.95
C GLY A 64 10.35 23.73 -9.25
N ARG A 65 9.91 22.66 -8.57
CA ARG A 65 8.65 22.61 -7.81
C ARG A 65 8.89 22.68 -6.31
N THR A 66 7.94 23.27 -5.57
CA THR A 66 8.03 23.34 -4.10
C THR A 66 7.81 21.95 -3.48
N VAL A 67 8.44 21.69 -2.34
CA VAL A 67 8.34 20.39 -1.63
C VAL A 67 6.88 20.03 -1.32
N ARG A 68 6.01 21.02 -1.09
CA ARG A 68 4.59 20.81 -0.79
C ARG A 68 3.79 20.33 -2.01
N GLU A 69 3.96 20.97 -3.17
CA GLU A 69 3.35 20.50 -4.43
C GLU A 69 3.84 19.09 -4.79
N PHE A 70 5.12 18.84 -4.53
CA PHE A 70 5.75 17.56 -4.76
C PHE A 70 5.13 16.42 -3.93
N ILE A 71 4.92 16.63 -2.61
CA ILE A 71 4.29 15.62 -1.73
C ILE A 71 2.86 15.32 -2.17
N ILE A 72 2.09 16.34 -2.57
CA ILE A 72 0.71 16.16 -3.04
C ILE A 72 0.68 15.33 -4.33
N PHE A 73 1.57 15.60 -5.29
CA PHE A 73 1.68 14.81 -6.52
C PHE A 73 2.09 13.35 -6.26
N VAL A 74 3.03 13.12 -5.34
CA VAL A 74 3.46 11.76 -4.95
C VAL A 74 2.32 10.96 -4.31
N LEU A 75 1.39 11.60 -3.60
CA LEU A 75 0.24 10.92 -3.00
C LEU A 75 -0.90 10.67 -4.01
N LEU A 76 -1.11 11.59 -4.96
CA LEU A 76 -2.22 11.52 -5.92
C LEU A 76 -1.92 10.69 -7.18
N LEU A 77 -0.69 10.68 -7.68
CA LEU A 77 -0.34 9.96 -8.91
C LEU A 77 -0.50 8.42 -8.77
N PRO A 78 -0.04 7.77 -7.68
CA PRO A 78 -0.17 6.33 -7.50
C PRO A 78 -1.62 5.90 -7.31
N THR A 79 -2.42 6.72 -6.61
CA THR A 79 -3.84 6.45 -6.39
C THR A 79 -4.63 6.51 -7.69
N LEU A 80 -4.34 7.49 -8.56
CA LEU A 80 -4.94 7.59 -9.89
C LEU A 80 -4.55 6.42 -10.81
N LEU A 81 -3.27 6.03 -10.85
CA LEU A 81 -2.81 4.89 -11.66
C LEU A 81 -3.45 3.57 -11.20
N CYS A 82 -3.57 3.35 -9.89
CA CYS A 82 -4.30 2.20 -9.34
C CYS A 82 -5.77 2.21 -9.73
N LEU A 83 -6.46 3.35 -9.62
CA LEU A 83 -7.86 3.49 -10.02
C LEU A 83 -8.06 3.20 -11.50
N ILE A 84 -7.27 3.82 -12.38
CA ILE A 84 -7.36 3.61 -13.84
C ILE A 84 -7.10 2.15 -14.20
N ASN A 85 -6.05 1.55 -13.64
CA ASN A 85 -5.72 0.16 -13.92
C ASN A 85 -6.80 -0.80 -13.39
N LYS A 86 -7.35 -0.55 -12.20
CA LYS A 86 -8.46 -1.35 -11.67
C LYS A 86 -9.73 -1.21 -12.51
N ILE A 87 -10.07 -0.01 -12.95
CA ILE A 87 -11.22 0.24 -13.84
C ILE A 87 -11.01 -0.48 -15.19
N LYS A 88 -9.81 -0.39 -15.77
CA LYS A 88 -9.48 -1.04 -17.04
C LYS A 88 -9.51 -2.56 -16.92
N TRP A 89 -8.96 -3.11 -15.84
CA TRP A 89 -9.05 -4.54 -15.55
C TRP A 89 -10.49 -4.99 -15.33
N TRP A 90 -11.29 -4.19 -14.63
CA TRP A 90 -12.68 -4.50 -14.34
C TRP A 90 -13.54 -4.45 -15.61
N GLN A 91 -13.36 -3.45 -16.48
CA GLN A 91 -14.06 -3.38 -17.76
C GLN A 91 -13.63 -4.51 -18.70
N ASN A 92 -12.33 -4.77 -18.85
CA ASN A 92 -11.84 -5.78 -19.77
C ASN A 92 -12.13 -7.21 -19.29
N GLY A 93 -12.04 -7.45 -17.97
CA GLY A 93 -12.41 -8.72 -17.36
C GLY A 93 -13.90 -9.01 -17.49
N SER A 94 -14.76 -7.99 -17.32
CA SER A 94 -16.21 -8.14 -17.51
C SER A 94 -16.55 -8.50 -18.97
N VAL A 95 -15.90 -7.88 -19.95
CA VAL A 95 -16.12 -8.19 -21.38
C VAL A 95 -15.61 -9.59 -21.73
N THR A 96 -14.47 -10.03 -21.18
CA THR A 96 -13.90 -11.36 -21.46
C THR A 96 -14.76 -12.50 -20.87
N ILE A 97 -15.43 -12.26 -19.73
CA ILE A 97 -16.36 -13.22 -19.11
C ILE A 97 -17.66 -13.34 -19.92
N LEU A 98 -18.13 -12.25 -20.52
CA LEU A 98 -19.33 -12.23 -21.37
C LEU A 98 -19.10 -12.86 -22.76
N GLU A 99 -17.85 -12.84 -23.25
CA GLU A 99 -17.44 -13.48 -24.51
C GLU A 99 -17.11 -14.99 -24.36
N GLY A 100 -17.17 -15.56 -23.15
CA GLY A 100 -16.92 -16.99 -22.92
C GLY A 100 -15.48 -17.44 -23.19
N LYS A 101 -14.51 -16.52 -23.31
CA LYS A 101 -13.11 -16.82 -23.64
C LYS A 101 -12.23 -17.26 -22.47
N ILE A 102 -12.81 -17.44 -21.28
CA ILE A 102 -12.13 -18.05 -20.13
C ILE A 102 -12.45 -19.54 -20.07
N GLY A 103 -11.83 -20.29 -20.99
CA GLY A 103 -11.58 -21.71 -20.76
C GLY A 103 -10.49 -21.82 -19.70
N PHE A 104 -10.81 -22.43 -18.57
CA PHE A 104 -9.77 -23.04 -17.72
C PHE A 104 -9.23 -24.24 -18.51
N GLU A 105 -8.18 -24.04 -19.31
CA GLU A 105 -7.25 -25.11 -19.68
C GLU A 105 -6.23 -25.32 -18.56
#